data_AF-A0A945ZKC6-F1
#
_entry.id   AF-A0A945ZKC6-F1
#
_cell.length_a   1.000
_cell.length_b   1.000
_cell.length_c   1.000
_cell.angle_alpha   90.00
_cell.angle_beta   90.00
_cell.angle_gamma   90.00
#
_symmetry.space_group_name_H-M   'P 1'
#
loop_
_entity.id
_entity.type
_entity.pdbx_description
1 polymer ?
#
loop_
_entity_poly.entity_id
_entity_poly.type
_entity_poly.pdbx_seq_one_letter_code
_entity_poly.pdbx_strand_id
1 'polypeptide(L)' 'MENENPDLERPVEGDTGLQQLVVNYIGNRLDTPEEVTVDMAVQVFAAEFPQFLMAIAEENFLRGYQQALDDVETAEKK' A
#
# COMPACT_ATOMS: atom_id res chain seq x y z
N MET A 1 19.81 -2.37 1.40
CA MET A 1 18.36 -2.31 1.66
C MET A 1 17.76 -3.47 0.89
N GLU A 2 17.58 -4.62 1.55
CA GLU A 2 17.12 -5.88 0.91
C GLU A 2 15.70 -6.27 1.38
N ASN A 3 15.03 -5.42 2.14
CA ASN A 3 13.78 -5.73 2.86
C ASN A 3 12.61 -4.78 2.57
N GLU A 4 12.72 -3.89 1.58
CA GLU A 4 11.61 -3.02 1.20
C GLU A 4 10.84 -3.63 0.02
N ASN A 5 9.53 -3.37 -0.03
CA ASN A 5 8.71 -3.84 -1.13
C ASN A 5 9.15 -3.10 -2.41
N PRO A 6 9.61 -3.81 -3.46
CA PRO A 6 10.08 -3.16 -4.70
C PRO A 6 8.98 -2.36 -5.40
N ASP A 7 7.70 -2.61 -5.10
CA ASP A 7 6.59 -1.84 -5.67
C ASP A 7 6.47 -0.42 -5.09
N LEU A 8 7.20 -0.07 -4.01
CA LEU A 8 7.16 1.27 -3.42
C LEU A 8 7.65 2.37 -4.37
N GLU A 9 8.65 2.05 -5.20
CA GLU A 9 9.21 2.97 -6.19
C GLU A 9 8.36 3.07 -7.46
N ARG A 10 7.30 2.25 -7.59
CA ARG A 10 6.49 2.27 -8.80
C ARG A 10 5.66 3.53 -8.91
N PRO A 11 5.53 4.09 -10.13
CA PRO A 11 4.65 5.22 -10.36
C PRO A 11 3.18 4.81 -10.22
N VAL A 12 2.37 5.74 -9.70
CA VAL A 12 0.92 5.59 -9.61
C VAL A 12 0.28 6.18 -10.86
N GLU A 13 -0.23 5.32 -11.72
CA GLU A 13 -0.88 5.73 -12.97
C GLU A 13 -2.25 6.38 -12.73
N GLY A 14 -2.55 7.43 -13.51
CA GLY A 14 -3.76 8.24 -13.43
C GLY A 14 -4.85 7.83 -14.41
N ASP A 15 -5.13 6.54 -14.58
CA ASP A 15 -6.00 6.04 -15.65
C ASP A 15 -7.50 6.31 -15.41
N THR A 16 -7.88 6.46 -14.14
CA THR A 16 -9.25 6.75 -13.73
C THR A 16 -9.36 8.13 -13.09
N GLY A 17 -10.58 8.68 -13.05
CA GLY A 17 -10.82 9.99 -12.43
C GLY A 17 -10.45 10.06 -10.95
N LEU A 18 -10.62 8.96 -10.20
CA LEU A 18 -10.19 8.89 -8.81
C LEU A 18 -8.66 8.88 -8.69
N GLN A 19 -7.97 8.08 -9.54
CA GLN A 19 -6.51 8.04 -9.53
C GLN A 19 -5.91 9.40 -9.88
N GLN A 20 -6.43 10.10 -10.89
CA GLN A 20 -5.99 11.47 -11.22
C GLN A 20 -6.20 12.44 -10.05
N LEU A 21 -7.34 12.37 -9.37
CA LEU A 21 -7.59 13.21 -8.21
C LEU A 21 -6.54 12.96 -7.10
N VAL A 22 -6.25 11.70 -6.83
CA VAL A 22 -5.26 11.28 -5.82
C VAL A 22 -3.84 11.71 -6.22
N VAL A 23 -3.40 11.42 -7.44
CA VAL A 23 -2.08 11.79 -7.96
C VAL A 23 -1.88 13.30 -7.92
N ASN A 24 -2.84 14.07 -8.41
CA ASN A 24 -2.76 15.54 -8.40
C ASN A 24 -2.72 16.09 -6.96
N TYR A 25 -3.53 15.53 -6.05
CA TYR A 25 -3.52 15.95 -4.65
C TYR A 25 -2.16 15.69 -3.99
N ILE A 26 -1.60 14.49 -4.18
CA ILE A 26 -0.30 14.10 -3.63
C ILE A 26 0.82 14.99 -4.19
N GLY A 27 0.88 15.16 -5.52
CA GLY A 27 1.90 15.99 -6.17
C GLY A 27 1.89 17.42 -5.66
N ASN A 28 0.70 18.04 -5.55
CA ASN A 28 0.55 19.39 -5.01
C ASN A 28 0.93 19.48 -3.51
N ARG A 29 0.57 18.47 -2.71
CA ARG A 29 0.84 18.46 -1.27
C ARG A 29 2.32 18.34 -0.96
N LEU A 30 3.04 17.55 -1.75
CA LEU A 30 4.47 17.30 -1.57
C LEU A 30 5.37 18.30 -2.33
N ASP A 31 4.77 19.21 -3.12
CA ASP A 31 5.46 20.17 -3.98
C ASP A 31 6.54 19.48 -4.85
N THR A 32 6.21 18.30 -5.37
CA THR A 32 7.14 17.52 -6.19
C THR A 32 6.91 17.79 -7.68
N PRO A 33 7.97 18.05 -8.47
CA PRO A 33 7.89 18.05 -9.92
C PRO A 33 7.98 16.64 -10.51
N GLU A 34 8.17 15.62 -9.68
CA GLU A 34 8.41 14.23 -10.08
C GLU A 34 7.11 13.42 -10.18
N GLU A 35 7.21 12.26 -10.83
CA GLU A 35 6.12 11.30 -10.93
C GLU A 35 5.77 10.75 -9.55
N VAL A 36 4.48 10.77 -9.19
CA VAL A 36 4.02 10.29 -7.88
C VAL A 36 4.21 8.78 -7.77
N THR A 37 4.98 8.33 -6.78
CA THR A 37 5.21 6.91 -6.51
C THR A 37 4.24 6.34 -5.46
N VAL A 38 4.19 5.02 -5.36
CA VAL A 38 3.42 4.31 -4.32
C VAL A 38 3.87 4.74 -2.92
N ASP A 39 5.17 4.91 -2.68
CA ASP A 39 5.69 5.38 -1.40
C ASP A 39 5.16 6.76 -1.01
N MET A 40 5.16 7.70 -1.95
CA MET A 40 4.59 9.05 -1.74
C MET A 40 3.09 8.99 -1.42
N ALA A 41 2.36 8.09 -2.08
CA ALA A 41 0.96 7.86 -1.75
C ALA A 41 0.80 7.32 -0.32
N VAL A 42 1.55 6.29 0.05
CA VAL A 42 1.53 5.72 1.41
C VAL A 42 1.83 6.79 2.45
N GLN A 43 2.85 7.63 2.22
CA GLN A 43 3.20 8.75 3.09
C GLN A 43 2.03 9.72 3.29
N VAL A 44 1.37 10.15 2.21
CA VAL A 44 0.26 11.11 2.28
C VAL A 44 -0.98 10.49 2.93
N PHE A 45 -1.33 9.25 2.56
CA PHE A 45 -2.46 8.55 3.16
C PHE A 45 -2.23 8.22 4.63
N ALA A 46 -1.00 7.93 5.04
CA ALA A 46 -0.65 7.76 6.45
C ALA A 46 -0.87 9.05 7.26
N ALA A 47 -0.56 10.21 6.66
CA ALA A 47 -0.76 11.50 7.31
C ALA A 47 -2.24 11.93 7.37
N GLU A 48 -3.01 11.70 6.30
CA GLU A 48 -4.38 12.21 6.16
C GLU A 48 -5.46 11.22 6.60
N PHE A 49 -5.22 9.92 6.41
CA PHE A 49 -6.16 8.85 6.70
C PHE A 49 -5.50 7.70 7.51
N PRO A 50 -4.86 8.00 8.66
CA PRO A 50 -4.08 7.01 9.42
C PRO A 50 -4.92 5.80 9.83
N GLN A 51 -6.17 6.02 10.27
CA GLN A 51 -7.04 4.93 10.72
C GLN A 51 -7.40 3.96 9.59
N PHE A 52 -7.59 4.47 8.37
CA PHE A 52 -7.89 3.65 7.20
C PHE A 52 -6.69 2.78 6.82
N LEU A 53 -5.49 3.37 6.75
CA LEU A 53 -4.27 2.64 6.44
C LEU A 53 -3.94 1.59 7.52
N MET A 54 -4.11 1.94 8.80
CA MET A 54 -3.91 1.01 9.91
C MET A 54 -4.87 -0.18 9.86
N ALA A 55 -6.16 0.05 9.60
CA ALA A 55 -7.14 -1.02 9.49
C ALA A 55 -6.80 -2.00 8.35
N ILE A 56 -6.31 -1.50 7.20
CA ILE A 56 -5.84 -2.35 6.10
C ILE A 56 -4.62 -3.17 6.53
N ALA A 57 -3.65 -2.54 7.20
CA ALA A 57 -2.43 -3.22 7.63
C ALA A 57 -2.70 -4.32 8.66
N GLU A 58 -3.55 -4.05 9.65
CA GLU A 58 -3.94 -5.01 10.70
C GLU A 58 -4.69 -6.22 10.13
N GLU A 59 -5.66 -5.99 9.25
CA GLU A 59 -6.41 -7.06 8.59
C GLU A 59 -5.49 -7.94 7.72
N ASN A 60 -4.59 -7.32 6.95
CA ASN A 60 -3.62 -8.06 6.14
C ASN A 60 -2.66 -8.88 7.00
N PHE A 61 -2.23 -8.34 8.13
CA PHE A 61 -1.38 -9.05 9.09
C PHE A 61 -2.09 -10.28 9.65
N LEU A 62 -3.32 -10.14 10.16
CA LEU A 62 -4.11 -11.24 10.70
C LEU A 62 -4.40 -12.33 9.65
N ARG A 63 -4.73 -11.92 8.41
CA ARG A 63 -4.94 -12.86 7.29
C ARG A 63 -3.67 -13.65 6.95
N GLY A 64 -2.50 -13.03 7.03
CA GLY A 64 -1.23 -13.71 6.84
C GLY A 64 -1.03 -14.87 7.82
N TYR A 65 -1.37 -14.68 9.10
CA TYR A 65 -1.33 -15.76 10.10
C TYR A 65 -2.37 -16.85 9.81
N GLN A 66 -3.60 -16.46 9.47
CA GLN A 66 -4.63 -17.43 9.13
C GLN A 66 -4.19 -18.32 7.95
N GLN A 67 -3.67 -17.72 6.89
CA GLN A 67 -3.16 -18.44 5.74
C GLN A 67 -2.02 -19.40 6.14
N ALA A 68 -1.08 -18.95 6.97
CA ALA A 68 0.01 -19.80 7.43
C ALA A 68 -0.48 -21.02 8.23
N LEU A 69 -1.50 -20.86 9.07
CA LEU A 69 -2.11 -21.97 9.81
C LEU A 69 -2.85 -22.93 8.87
N ASP A 70 -3.62 -22.40 7.92
CA ASP A 70 -4.35 -23.19 6.93
C ASP A 70 -3.38 -24.02 6.04
N ASP A 71 -2.23 -23.44 5.68
CA ASP A 71 -1.18 -24.12 4.93
C ASP A 71 -0.57 -25.29 5.71
N VAL A 72 -0.33 -25.12 7.02
CA VAL A 72 0.15 -26.20 7.90
C VAL A 72 -0.88 -27.32 8.01
N GLU A 73 -2.15 -27.00 8.29
CA GLU A 73 -3.21 -28.00 8.36
C GLU A 73 -3.38 -28.77 7.04
N THR A 74 -3.24 -28.08 5.91
CA THR A 74 -3.34 -28.69 4.59
C THR A 74 -2.16 -29.61 4.32
N ALA A 75 -0.96 -29.25 4.77
CA ALA A 75 0.23 -30.08 4.67
C ALA A 75 0.13 -31.36 5.51
N GLU A 76 -0.45 -31.29 6.72
CA GLU A 76 -0.63 -32.46 7.60
C GLU A 76 -1.70 -33.44 7.09
N LYS A 77 -2.65 -32.98 6.28
CA LYS A 77 -3.72 -33.81 5.69
C LYS A 77 -3.30 -34.53 4.39
N LYS A 78 -2.08 -34.28 3.89
CA LYS A 78 -1.49 -34.95 2.72
C LYS A 78 -0.55 -36.08 3.12
#